data_AF-A0A7G3BWU0-F1
#
_entry.id   AF-A0A7G3BWU0-F1
#
_cell.length_a   1.000
_cell.length_b   1.000
_cell.length_c   1.000
_cell.angle_alpha   90.00
_cell.angle_beta   90.00
_cell.angle_gamma   90.00
#
_symmetry.space_group_name_H-M   'P 1'
#
loop_
_entity.id
_entity.type
_entity.pdbx_description
1 polymer ?
#
loop_
_entity_poly.entity_id
_entity_poly.type
_entity_poly.pdbx_seq_one_letter_code
_entity_poly.pdbx_strand_id
1 'polypeptide(L)' 'MRSSYELVVVGDSESDLLRKMGRSSPRYFTHREGRRSCAATEYFYDIDMQTYTVWVCNGKVFRIDVNTK' A
#
# COMPACT_ATOMS: atom_id res chain seq x y z
N MET A 1 -22.76 -0.24 9.71
CA MET A 1 -21.67 -1.23 9.63
C MET A 1 -21.02 -1.14 8.26
N ARG A 2 -19.77 -0.72 8.15
CA ARG A 2 -18.99 -0.87 6.91
C ARG A 2 -18.55 -2.32 6.83
N SER A 3 -19.43 -3.17 6.29
CA SER A 3 -19.14 -4.59 6.03
C SER A 3 -18.30 -4.67 4.75
N SER A 4 -17.27 -5.51 4.78
CA SER A 4 -16.17 -5.71 3.80
C SER A 4 -15.20 -4.53 3.65
N TYR A 5 -14.09 -4.57 4.40
CA TYR A 5 -12.83 -4.06 3.85
C TYR A 5 -12.52 -4.95 2.65
N GLU A 6 -12.76 -4.48 1.43
CA GLU A 6 -12.14 -5.12 0.27
C GLU A 6 -10.64 -5.06 0.50
N LEU A 7 -10.01 -6.22 0.65
CA LEU A 7 -8.56 -6.29 0.83
C LEU A 7 -7.90 -5.63 -0.39
N VAL A 8 -6.95 -4.72 -0.13
CA VAL A 8 -6.09 -4.19 -1.18
C VAL A 8 -5.23 -5.34 -1.72
N VAL A 9 -5.02 -5.36 -3.04
CA VAL A 9 -4.23 -6.40 -3.71
C VAL A 9 -3.15 -5.78 -4.59
N VAL A 10 -2.12 -6.56 -4.91
CA VAL A 10 -1.11 -6.15 -5.89
C VAL A 10 -1.78 -5.87 -7.24
N GLY A 11 -1.45 -4.73 -7.84
CA GLY A 11 -2.02 -4.23 -9.09
C GLY A 11 -3.13 -3.18 -8.92
N ASP A 12 -3.73 -3.06 -7.72
CA ASP A 12 -4.68 -2.00 -7.42
C ASP A 12 -4.08 -0.62 -7.68
N SER A 13 -4.91 0.33 -8.12
CA SER A 13 -4.46 1.73 -8.24
C SER A 13 -4.24 2.35 -6.86
N GLU A 14 -3.45 3.42 -6.80
CA GLU A 14 -3.34 4.23 -5.57
C GLU A 14 -4.71 4.74 -5.10
N SER A 15 -5.59 5.11 -6.02
CA SER A 15 -6.96 5.53 -5.69
C SER A 15 -7.81 4.40 -5.11
N ASP A 16 -7.66 3.17 -5.60
CA ASP A 16 -8.34 2.00 -5.01
C ASP A 16 -7.82 1.72 -3.61
N LEU A 17 -6.50 1.76 -3.40
CA LEU A 17 -5.88 1.64 -2.08
C LEU A 17 -6.47 2.66 -1.11
N LEU A 18 -6.48 3.95 -1.48
CA LEU A 18 -6.99 5.03 -0.62
C LEU A 18 -8.49 4.92 -0.38
N ARG A 19 -9.27 4.38 -1.33
CA ARG A 19 -10.71 4.14 -1.16
C ARG A 19 -10.97 2.97 -0.19
N LYS A 20 -10.20 1.89 -0.30
CA LYS A 20 -10.38 0.65 0.47
C LYS A 20 -9.83 0.77 1.90
N MET A 21 -8.62 1.33 2.04
CA MET A 21 -7.88 1.38 3.31
C MET A 21 -7.94 2.76 3.99
N GLY A 22 -8.39 3.79 3.25
CA GLY A 22 -8.39 5.18 3.73
C GLY A 22 -7.06 5.89 3.47
N ARG A 23 -7.02 7.17 3.86
CA ARG A 23 -5.80 7.99 3.78
C ARG A 23 -4.88 7.67 4.97
N SER A 24 -3.61 7.41 4.69
CA SER A 24 -2.55 7.37 5.71
C SER A 24 -1.46 8.40 5.37
N SER A 25 -0.43 8.48 6.21
CA SER A 25 0.72 9.36 5.97
C SER A 25 1.70 8.68 4.99
N PRO A 26 1.84 9.17 3.75
CA PRO A 26 2.71 8.54 2.77
C PRO A 26 4.19 8.85 3.04
N ARG A 27 5.06 7.88 2.79
CA ARG A 27 6.51 8.09 2.67
C ARG A 27 6.94 7.91 1.23
N TYR A 28 7.66 8.89 0.69
CA TYR A 28 8.15 8.86 -0.68
C TYR A 28 9.61 8.43 -0.72
N PHE A 29 9.94 7.55 -1.66
CA PHE A 29 11.31 7.10 -1.88
C PHE A 29 11.50 6.64 -3.34
N THR A 30 12.75 6.48 -3.77
CA THR A 30 13.04 5.85 -5.06
C THR A 30 13.22 4.34 -4.85
N HIS A 31 12.30 3.54 -5.38
CA HIS A 31 12.47 2.10 -5.41
C HIS A 31 13.38 1.71 -6.57
N ARG A 32 14.35 0.83 -6.33
CA ARG A 32 15.28 0.31 -7.34
C ARG A 32 15.23 -1.20 -7.36
N GLU A 33 15.01 -1.77 -8.54
CA GLU A 33 15.03 -3.20 -8.79
C GLU A 33 15.96 -3.48 -9.99
N GLY A 34 17.20 -3.87 -9.68
CA GLY A 34 18.25 -4.03 -10.70
C GLY A 34 18.50 -2.72 -11.47
N ARG A 35 18.18 -2.72 -12.77
CA ARG A 35 18.31 -1.54 -13.66
C ARG A 35 17.05 -0.67 -13.73
N ARG A 36 15.94 -1.10 -13.13
CA ARG A 36 14.67 -0.36 -13.15
C ARG A 36 14.56 0.44 -11.86
N SER A 37 13.98 1.64 -11.96
CA SER A 37 13.66 2.46 -10.80
C SER A 37 12.34 3.18 -11.00
N CYS A 38 11.64 3.46 -9.91
CA CYS A 38 10.45 4.30 -9.92
C CYS A 38 10.39 5.18 -8.67
N ALA A 39 9.68 6.29 -8.78
CA ALA A 39 9.18 7.01 -7.62
C ALA A 39 8.11 6.13 -6.96
N ALA A 40 8.37 5.74 -5.72
CA ALA A 40 7.51 4.88 -4.95
C ALA A 40 6.95 5.61 -3.73
N THR A 41 5.74 5.22 -3.36
CA THR A 41 5.05 5.71 -2.17
C THR A 41 4.75 4.54 -1.25
N GLU A 42 5.12 4.65 0.01
CA GLU A 42 4.88 3.69 1.07
C GLU A 42 3.76 4.21 1.98
N TYR A 43 2.77 3.36 2.25
CA TYR A 43 1.65 3.64 3.15
C TYR A 43 1.68 2.62 4.30
N PHE A 44 1.51 3.13 5.51
CA PHE A 44 1.38 2.30 6.71
C PHE A 44 -0.06 2.33 7.23
N TYR A 45 -0.57 1.16 7.61
CA TYR A 45 -1.88 1.02 8.22
C TYR A 45 -1.81 0.04 9.40
N ASP A 46 -2.31 0.45 10.56
CA ASP A 46 -2.57 -0.44 11.68
C ASP A 46 -4.07 -0.76 11.72
N ILE A 47 -4.44 -2.01 11.46
CA ILE A 47 -5.83 -2.49 11.42
C ILE A 47 -5.91 -3.83 12.15
N ASP A 48 -6.79 -3.94 13.14
CA ASP A 48 -7.11 -5.20 13.85
C ASP A 48 -5.87 -6.05 14.23
N MET A 49 -4.92 -5.42 14.93
CA MET A 49 -3.64 -5.99 15.39
C MET A 49 -2.64 -6.38 14.29
N GLN A 50 -2.93 -6.04 13.04
CA GLN A 50 -2.03 -6.20 11.90
C GLN A 50 -1.51 -4.84 11.43
N THR A 51 -0.22 -4.79 11.11
CA THR A 51 0.41 -3.65 10.45
C THR A 51 0.62 -4.01 8.98
N TYR A 52 -0.07 -3.29 8.10
CA TYR A 52 0.10 -3.36 6.66
C TYR A 52 1.09 -2.29 6.22
N THR A 53 2.09 -2.70 5.45
CA THR A 53 2.92 -1.79 4.69
C THR A 53 2.64 -2.02 3.21
N VAL A 54 2.14 -0.99 2.52
CA VAL A 54 1.75 -1.07 1.12
C VAL A 54 2.64 -0.14 0.30
N TRP A 55 3.24 -0.66 -0.76
CA TRP A 55 4.06 0.12 -1.67
C TRP A 55 3.41 0.28 -3.03
N VAL A 56 3.40 1.53 -3.51
CA VAL A 56 2.88 1.94 -4.81
C VAL A 56 4.05 2.42 -5.67
N CYS A 57 4.09 1.98 -6.92
CA CYS A 57 5.07 2.37 -7.93
C CYS A 57 4.33 2.55 -9.26
N ASN A 58 4.59 3.66 -9.97
CA ASN A 58 3.87 4.01 -11.21
C ASN A 58 2.33 3.98 -11.04
N GLY A 59 1.83 4.45 -9.89
CA GLY A 59 0.40 4.53 -9.59
C GLY A 59 -0.29 3.21 -9.25
N LYS A 60 0.45 2.09 -9.15
CA LYS A 60 -0.09 0.78 -8.80
C LYS A 60 0.60 0.17 -7.59
N VAL A 61 -0.16 -0.54 -6.77
CA VAL A 61 0.39 -1.36 -5.68
C VAL A 61 1.25 -2.46 -6.28
N PHE A 62 2.50 -2.56 -5.85
CA PHE A 62 3.42 -3.61 -6.32
C PHE A 62 3.87 -4.56 -5.19
N ARG A 63 3.72 -4.14 -3.93
CA ARG A 63 4.05 -4.96 -2.76
C ARG A 63 3.13 -4.63 -1.59
N ILE A 64 2.80 -5.66 -0.83
CA ILE A 64 2.05 -5.57 0.43
C ILE A 64 2.75 -6.51 1.41
N ASP A 65 3.21 -5.97 2.54
CA ASP A 65 3.72 -6.77 3.66
C ASP A 65 2.72 -6.63 4.82
N VAL A 66 2.47 -7.74 5.50
CA VAL A 66 1.57 -7.81 6.65
C VAL A 66 2.32 -8.39 7.82
N ASN A 67 2.39 -7.64 8.92
CA ASN A 67 2.96 -8.10 10.17
C ASN A 67 1.88 -8.17 11.24
N THR A 68 1.77 -9.32 11.90
CA THR A 68 0.90 -9.47 13.07
C THR A 68 1.70 -9.12 14.32
N LYS A 69 1.11 -8.32 15.21
CA LYS A 69 1.70 -8.00 16.53
C LYS A 69 1.60 -9.18 17.50
#